data_AF-A0A8T4IK54-F1
#
_entry.id   AF-A0A8T4IK54-F1
#
_cell.length_a   1.000
_cell.length_b   1.000
_cell.length_c   1.000
_cell.angle_alpha   90.00
_cell.angle_beta   90.00
_cell.angle_gamma   90.00
#
_symmetry.space_group_name_H-M   'P 1'
#
loop_
_entity.id
_entity.type
_entity.pdbx_description
1 polymer ?
#
loop_
_entity_poly.entity_id
_entity_poly.type
_entity_poly.pdbx_seq_one_letter_code
_entity_poly.pdbx_strand_id
1 'polypeptide(L)'
;MTAPAPSPDPGALPAFATEPTAIGPQSLVPGVTPIHPRDRLAWRAAAPMEAKKPQRPCNHGLFDLNARNQFDLFTPPPPSRDTADRRSLPAIPSKESSR
;
A
#
# COMPACT_ATOMS: atom_id res chain seq x y z
N MET A 1 -42.63 -38.07 34.69
CA MET A 1 -42.89 -36.63 34.51
C MET A 1 -41.87 -36.12 33.51
N THR A 2 -42.26 -35.94 32.25
CA THR A 2 -41.39 -35.40 31.19
C THR A 2 -41.49 -33.88 31.24
N ALA A 3 -40.36 -33.19 31.37
CA ALA A 3 -40.32 -31.73 31.36
C ALA A 3 -40.75 -31.19 29.99
N PRO A 4 -41.49 -30.07 29.92
CA PRO A 4 -41.86 -29.44 28.66
C PRO A 4 -40.61 -28.89 27.95
N ALA A 5 -40.54 -29.07 26.63
CA ALA A 5 -39.45 -28.57 25.80
C ALA A 5 -39.31 -27.04 25.96
N PRO A 6 -38.09 -26.49 25.98
CA PRO A 6 -37.87 -25.05 26.10
C PRO A 6 -38.47 -24.34 24.89
N SER A 7 -39.26 -23.29 25.15
CA SER A 7 -39.83 -22.40 24.14
C SER A 7 -38.73 -21.75 23.31
N PRO A 8 -38.83 -21.72 21.96
CA PRO A 8 -37.78 -21.15 21.11
C PRO A 8 -37.67 -19.64 21.31
N ASP A 9 -36.45 -19.15 21.52
CA ASP A 9 -36.16 -17.72 21.63
C ASP A 9 -36.53 -16.99 20.31
N PRO A 10 -37.28 -15.88 20.37
CA PRO A 10 -37.77 -15.18 19.18
C PRO A 10 -36.66 -14.47 18.36
N GLY A 11 -35.42 -14.48 18.85
CA GLY A 11 -34.24 -13.95 18.16
C GLY A 11 -33.28 -15.03 17.64
N ALA A 12 -33.62 -16.32 17.78
CA ALA A 12 -32.75 -17.39 17.34
C ALA A 12 -32.74 -17.48 15.80
N LEU A 13 -31.56 -17.25 15.20
CA LEU A 13 -31.34 -17.55 13.79
C LEU A 13 -31.56 -19.05 13.54
N PRO A 14 -32.12 -19.44 12.38
CA PRO A 14 -32.32 -20.85 12.06
C PRO A 14 -30.98 -21.60 12.10
N ALA A 15 -30.95 -22.73 12.81
CA ALA A 15 -29.77 -23.56 12.92
C ALA A 15 -29.39 -24.17 11.56
N PHE A 16 -28.10 -24.09 11.21
CA PHE A 16 -27.59 -24.67 9.96
C PHE A 16 -27.49 -26.20 10.04
N ALA A 17 -27.73 -26.87 8.90
CA ALA A 17 -27.50 -28.31 8.79
C ALA A 17 -26.05 -28.63 9.12
N THR A 18 -25.81 -29.62 9.97
CA THR A 18 -24.48 -29.96 10.50
C THR A 18 -24.19 -31.43 10.27
N GLU A 19 -22.99 -31.72 9.75
CA GLU A 19 -22.49 -33.07 9.47
C GLU A 19 -21.26 -33.37 10.35
N PRO A 20 -21.18 -34.55 11.00
CA PRO A 20 -19.99 -34.95 11.74
C PRO A 20 -18.85 -35.29 10.78
N THR A 21 -17.69 -34.65 10.96
CA THR A 21 -16.47 -34.96 10.19
C THR A 21 -15.34 -35.37 11.14
N ALA A 22 -14.26 -35.95 10.60
CA ALA A 22 -13.09 -36.36 11.41
C ALA A 22 -12.41 -35.20 12.16
N ILE A 23 -12.66 -33.95 11.74
CA ILE A 23 -12.11 -32.71 12.34
C ILE A 23 -13.12 -32.07 13.33
N GLY A 24 -14.35 -32.58 13.38
CA GLY A 24 -15.46 -32.04 14.17
C GLY A 24 -16.73 -31.80 13.35
N PRO A 25 -17.80 -31.27 13.96
CA PRO A 25 -19.03 -30.92 13.26
C PRO A 25 -18.78 -29.78 12.26
N GLN A 26 -19.20 -29.97 11.01
CA GLN A 26 -19.17 -28.94 9.96
C GLN A 26 -20.58 -28.54 9.58
N SER A 27 -20.82 -27.24 9.40
CA SER A 27 -22.15 -26.70 9.09
C SER A 27 -22.24 -26.24 7.63
N LEU A 28 -23.31 -26.63 6.94
CA LEU A 28 -23.61 -26.15 5.59
C LEU A 28 -24.36 -24.81 5.68
N VAL A 29 -23.68 -23.73 5.31
CA VAL A 29 -24.25 -22.37 5.31
C VAL A 29 -24.78 -22.04 3.91
N PRO A 30 -26.10 -21.84 3.72
CA PRO A 30 -26.67 -21.47 2.43
C PRO A 30 -26.09 -20.15 1.92
N GLY A 31 -25.80 -20.06 0.62
CA GLY A 31 -25.31 -18.85 -0.04
C GLY A 31 -23.80 -18.62 0.06
N VAL A 32 -23.05 -19.47 0.79
CA VAL A 32 -21.60 -19.43 0.80
C VAL A 32 -21.04 -20.26 -0.35
N THR A 33 -20.46 -19.59 -1.34
CA THR A 33 -19.77 -20.25 -2.46
C THR A 33 -18.26 -20.28 -2.22
N PRO A 34 -17.54 -21.35 -2.60
CA PRO A 34 -16.08 -21.37 -2.56
C PRO A 34 -15.49 -20.24 -3.41
N ILE A 35 -14.46 -19.57 -2.88
CA ILE A 35 -13.75 -18.50 -3.60
C ILE A 35 -12.74 -19.14 -4.56
N HIS A 36 -12.93 -18.94 -5.86
CA HIS A 36 -12.01 -19.47 -6.88
C HIS A 36 -10.78 -18.56 -7.03
N PRO A 37 -9.66 -19.10 -7.56
CA PRO A 37 -8.47 -18.28 -7.85
C PRO A 37 -8.78 -17.06 -8.75
N ARG A 38 -9.72 -17.19 -9.69
CA ARG A 38 -10.20 -16.10 -10.55
C ARG A 38 -10.82 -14.96 -9.74
N ASP A 39 -11.66 -15.27 -8.77
CA ASP A 39 -12.35 -14.27 -7.92
C ASP A 39 -11.33 -13.48 -7.12
N ARG A 40 -10.33 -14.18 -6.55
CA ARG A 40 -9.22 -13.54 -5.82
C ARG A 40 -8.44 -12.58 -6.71
N LEU A 41 -8.18 -12.97 -7.96
CA LEU A 41 -7.44 -12.13 -8.90
C LEU A 41 -8.26 -10.90 -9.31
N ALA A 42 -9.55 -11.07 -9.59
CA ALA A 42 -10.47 -9.98 -9.90
C ALA A 42 -10.53 -8.95 -8.75
N TRP A 43 -10.61 -9.41 -7.50
CA TRP A 43 -10.56 -8.53 -6.33
C TRP A 43 -9.25 -7.75 -6.22
N ARG A 44 -8.10 -8.39 -6.46
CA ARG A 44 -6.80 -7.69 -6.44
C ARG A 44 -6.67 -6.66 -7.56
N ALA A 45 -7.22 -6.95 -8.74
CA ALA A 45 -7.20 -6.03 -9.88
C ALA A 45 -8.09 -4.80 -9.64
N ALA A 46 -9.19 -4.96 -8.90
CA ALA A 46 -10.08 -3.87 -8.51
C ALA A 46 -9.64 -3.11 -7.25
N ALA A 47 -8.77 -3.71 -6.42
CA ALA A 47 -8.26 -3.09 -5.22
C ALA A 47 -7.33 -1.90 -5.56
N PRO A 48 -7.29 -0.86 -4.70
CA PRO A 48 -6.29 0.20 -4.82
C PRO A 48 -4.88 -0.39 -4.86
N MET A 49 -4.01 0.20 -5.69
CA MET A 49 -2.62 -0.22 -5.74
C MET A 49 -1.96 0.02 -4.38
N GLU A 50 -1.33 -1.02 -3.86
CA GLU A 50 -0.59 -0.91 -2.60
C GLU A 50 0.62 0.02 -2.77
N ALA A 51 0.83 0.88 -1.78
CA ALA A 51 1.91 1.85 -1.83
C ALA A 51 3.27 1.12 -1.78
N LYS A 52 4.07 1.27 -2.84
CA LYS A 52 5.41 0.65 -2.93
C LYS A 52 6.40 1.19 -1.90
N LYS A 53 6.12 2.36 -1.33
CA LYS A 53 6.92 3.03 -0.30
C LYS A 53 5.96 3.56 0.76
N PRO A 54 6.36 3.59 2.05
CA PRO A 54 5.58 4.26 3.08
C PRO A 54 5.20 5.67 2.64
N GLN A 55 3.94 6.04 2.80
CA GLN A 55 3.48 7.39 2.57
C GLN A 55 4.29 8.32 3.48
N ARG A 56 4.91 9.36 2.91
CA ARG A 56 5.64 10.35 3.70
C ARG A 56 4.66 11.05 4.65
N PRO A 57 5.10 11.43 5.86
CA PRO A 57 4.27 12.24 6.76
C PRO A 57 3.72 13.45 6.00
N CYS A 58 2.44 13.77 6.20
CA CYS A 58 1.78 14.93 5.59
C CYS A 58 2.27 16.27 6.16
N ASN A 59 3.47 16.29 6.74
CA ASN A 59 4.09 17.45 7.38
C ASN A 59 4.92 18.30 6.39
N HIS A 60 4.78 18.01 5.11
CA HIS A 60 5.45 18.71 4.03
C HIS A 60 4.37 19.39 3.17
N GLY A 61 4.01 20.61 3.54
CA GLY A 61 3.03 21.42 2.82
C GLY A 61 3.03 22.87 3.33
N LEU A 62 2.57 23.79 2.48
CA LEU A 62 2.49 25.23 2.77
C LEU A 62 1.61 25.56 4.00
N PHE A 63 0.71 24.63 4.36
CA PHE A 63 -0.26 24.78 5.45
C PHE A 63 0.02 23.86 6.65
N ASP A 64 1.18 23.20 6.69
CA ASP A 64 1.54 22.34 7.82
C ASP A 64 2.26 23.10 8.96
N LEU A 65 2.26 22.54 10.16
CA LEU A 65 2.98 23.03 11.34
C LEU A 65 4.48 23.27 11.07
N ASN A 66 5.08 22.53 10.14
CA ASN A 66 6.48 22.70 9.72
C ASN A 66 6.66 23.61 8.48
N ALA A 67 5.63 24.37 8.06
CA ALA A 67 5.68 25.28 6.92
C ALA A 67 6.77 26.36 7.01
N ARG A 68 7.41 26.53 8.17
CA ARG A 68 8.53 27.47 8.37
C ARG A 68 9.90 26.88 8.02
N ASN A 69 10.01 25.56 7.79
CA ASN A 69 11.28 24.90 7.48
C ASN A 69 11.37 24.55 5.97
N GLN A 70 11.15 25.55 5.10
CA GLN A 70 11.15 25.40 3.63
C GLN A 70 12.53 25.59 2.99
N PHE A 71 13.60 25.79 3.76
CA PHE A 71 14.94 26.05 3.23
C PHE A 71 15.48 24.91 2.34
N ASP A 72 14.97 23.70 2.53
CA ASP A 72 15.36 22.53 1.72
C ASP A 72 14.83 22.60 0.26
N LEU A 73 13.78 23.38 -0.02
CA LEU A 73 13.27 23.58 -1.40
C LEU A 73 14.17 24.46 -2.27
N PHE A 74 14.95 25.34 -1.66
CA PHE A 74 15.82 26.30 -2.35
C PHE A 74 17.30 25.96 -2.23
N THR A 75 17.63 24.87 -1.52
CA THR A 75 19.01 24.41 -1.44
C THR A 75 19.39 23.77 -2.77
N PRO A 76 20.38 24.32 -3.50
CA PRO A 76 20.84 23.70 -4.73
C PRO A 76 21.34 22.28 -4.39
N PRO A 77 21.05 21.28 -5.25
CA PRO A 77 21.53 19.93 -5.01
C PRO A 77 23.06 19.95 -4.89
N PRO A 78 23.66 19.07 -4.05
CA PRO A 78 25.10 18.97 -3.98
C PRO A 78 25.65 18.71 -5.39
N PRO A 79 26.82 19.28 -5.74
CA PRO A 79 27.36 19.12 -7.08
C PRO A 79 27.47 17.62 -7.39
N SER A 80 26.95 17.21 -8.54
CA SER A 80 27.15 15.85 -9.04
C SER A 80 28.65 15.60 -9.12
N ARG A 81 29.09 14.39 -8.73
CA ARG A 81 30.51 13.99 -8.81
C ARG A 81 31.13 14.24 -10.19
N ASP A 82 30.30 14.29 -11.23
CA ASP A 82 30.69 14.54 -12.62
C ASP A 82 31.14 15.99 -12.91
N THR A 83 30.76 16.96 -12.06
CA THR A 83 31.10 18.38 -12.32
C THR A 83 32.54 18.72 -11.91
N ALA A 84 33.16 17.92 -11.04
CA ALA A 84 34.53 18.13 -10.59
C ALA A 84 35.58 17.94 -11.70
N ASP A 85 35.23 17.20 -12.76
CA ASP A 85 36.20 16.76 -13.78
C ASP A 85 36.35 17.74 -14.96
N ARG A 86 35.42 18.69 -15.14
CA ARG A 86 35.46 19.63 -16.28
C ARG A 86 36.51 20.76 -16.18
N ARG A 87 37.20 20.90 -15.05
CA ARG A 87 38.27 21.91 -14.88
C ARG A 87 39.64 21.44 -15.40
N SER A 88 39.73 20.23 -15.95
CA SER A 88 40.98 19.62 -16.44
C SER A 88 41.15 19.69 -17.97
N LEU A 89 40.30 20.41 -18.70
CA LEU A 89 40.52 20.61 -20.15
C LEU A 89 41.70 21.58 -20.38
N PRO A 90 42.74 21.16 -21.12
CA PRO A 90 43.89 22.04 -21.38
C PRO A 90 43.48 23.23 -22.24
N ALA A 91 44.01 24.41 -21.90
CA ALA A 91 43.82 25.64 -22.67
C ALA A 91 44.32 25.46 -24.11
N ILE A 92 43.48 25.81 -25.09
CA ILE A 92 43.85 25.83 -26.51
C ILE A 92 44.79 27.03 -26.72
N PRO A 93 46.02 26.86 -27.24
CA PRO A 93 46.92 27.98 -27.46
C PRO A 93 46.47 28.81 -28.66
N SER A 94 46.26 30.11 -28.43
CA SER A 94 45.98 31.11 -29.45
C SER A 94 47.17 31.21 -30.43
N LYS A 95 46.95 30.93 -31.71
CA LYS A 95 47.92 31.29 -32.75
C LYS A 95 47.89 32.81 -32.93
N GLU A 96 49.00 33.44 -32.57
CA GLU A 96 49.26 34.86 -32.76
C GLU A 96 49.41 35.13 -34.26
N SER A 97 48.45 35.86 -34.83
CA SER A 97 48.48 36.32 -36.22
C SER A 97 49.41 37.52 -36.31
N SER A 98 50.64 37.29 -36.79
CA SER A 98 51.58 38.35 -37.14
C SER A 98 50.98 39.27 -38.20
N ARG A 99 51.16 40.58 -37.97
CA ARG A 99 51.08 41.61 -39.01
C ARG A 99 52.23 41.46 -40.00
#